data_AF-S7U4A7-F1
#
_entry.id   AF-S7U4A7-F1
#
_cell.length_a   1.000
_cell.length_b   1.000
_cell.length_c   1.000
_cell.angle_alpha   90.00
_cell.angle_beta   90.00
_cell.angle_gamma   90.00
#
_symmetry.space_group_name_H-M   'P 1'
#
loop_
_entity.id
_entity.type
_entity.pdbx_description
1 polymer ?
#
loop_
_entity_poly.entity_id
_entity_poly.type
_entity_poly.pdbx_seq_one_letter_code
_entity_poly.pdbx_strand_id
1 'polypeptide(L)'
;MPLPMLTIMNFVGFFYASVAGILLPVLIAVTLLLLFRRRLKGFIFPMILLLVLPLVLVVGCYIYYSNSDVYTHRYRITLEVDTPDGVRTGSSVIQVSLRKKASGGQLSLEFLRADVRGEAVYVDLGKGKNLLALLAFGPSGSCANRLPVLAAAALGRYQTGFYRAAPFWTGQAELYGEFLPTLVTFTNPGDPDSVRVVLPGTLAAVLGPGYRFRRAWLEMTHDGPTSGILEKKLPWIGDPEEEEIAEHRLDAGHQNPFDQRIPVGVRFVRDH
;
A
#
# COMPACT_ATOMS: atom_id res chain seq x y z
N MET A 1 18.53 24.97 -12.00
CA MET A 1 17.80 25.57 -13.14
C MET A 1 16.56 24.73 -13.40
N PRO A 2 15.34 25.24 -13.14
CA PRO A 2 14.11 24.46 -13.30
C PRO A 2 13.56 24.60 -14.73
N LEU A 3 13.32 23.45 -15.38
CA LEU A 3 12.59 23.36 -16.64
C LEU A 3 11.07 23.43 -16.41
N PRO A 4 10.29 23.92 -17.38
CA PRO A 4 9.01 24.54 -17.12
C PRO A 4 7.84 23.58 -16.99
N MET A 5 6.96 23.98 -16.08
CA MET A 5 5.69 23.41 -15.64
C MET A 5 4.57 23.43 -16.72
N LEU A 6 4.89 23.38 -18.02
CA LEU A 6 3.93 23.68 -19.09
C LEU A 6 3.31 22.45 -19.80
N THR A 7 3.87 21.25 -19.63
CA THR A 7 3.40 20.09 -20.43
C THR A 7 2.21 19.35 -19.79
N ILE A 8 1.98 19.50 -18.49
CA ILE A 8 0.93 18.75 -17.77
C ILE A 8 -0.44 19.44 -17.88
N MET A 9 -0.48 20.76 -18.14
CA MET A 9 -1.73 21.50 -18.30
C MET A 9 -2.48 21.14 -19.61
N ASN A 10 -1.82 20.48 -20.55
CA ASN A 10 -2.41 20.03 -21.81
C ASN A 10 -3.10 18.67 -21.75
N PHE A 11 -2.82 17.82 -20.74
CA PHE A 11 -3.43 16.48 -20.66
C PHE A 11 -4.81 16.49 -20.00
N VAL A 12 -5.04 17.39 -19.04
CA VAL A 12 -6.36 17.58 -18.40
C VAL A 12 -7.34 18.26 -19.36
N GLY A 13 -6.86 19.20 -20.18
CA GLY A 13 -7.63 19.79 -21.27
C GLY A 13 -8.02 18.77 -22.35
N PHE A 14 -7.14 17.81 -22.65
CA PHE A 14 -7.42 16.76 -23.64
C PHE A 14 -8.52 15.79 -23.18
N PHE A 15 -8.60 15.49 -21.88
CA PHE A 15 -9.63 14.60 -21.34
C PHE A 15 -11.02 15.26 -21.30
N TYR A 16 -11.09 16.54 -20.91
CA TYR A 16 -12.35 17.30 -21.02
C TYR A 16 -12.76 17.53 -22.48
N ALA A 17 -11.80 17.73 -23.38
CA ALA A 17 -12.05 17.79 -24.83
C ALA A 17 -12.50 16.44 -25.42
N SER A 18 -12.20 15.30 -24.78
CA SER A 18 -12.62 13.98 -25.25
C SER A 18 -14.03 13.61 -24.81
N VAL A 19 -14.45 14.00 -23.60
CA VAL A 19 -15.84 13.80 -23.14
C VAL A 19 -16.79 14.79 -23.84
N ALA A 20 -16.39 16.05 -24.00
CA ALA A 20 -17.10 17.01 -24.85
C ALA A 20 -17.05 16.62 -26.34
N GLY A 21 -15.94 16.03 -26.78
CA GLY A 21 -15.74 15.53 -28.15
C GLY A 21 -16.57 14.31 -28.52
N ILE A 22 -17.15 13.59 -27.56
CA ILE A 22 -18.12 12.51 -27.79
C ILE A 22 -19.55 13.01 -27.55
N LEU A 23 -19.78 13.83 -26.51
CA LEU A 23 -21.09 14.40 -26.24
C LEU A 23 -21.57 15.33 -27.36
N LEU A 24 -20.69 16.14 -27.95
CA LEU A 24 -21.06 17.06 -29.03
C LEU A 24 -21.49 16.32 -30.32
N PRO A 25 -20.75 15.34 -30.88
CA PRO A 25 -21.23 14.58 -32.03
C PRO A 25 -22.40 13.67 -31.70
N VAL A 26 -22.56 13.20 -30.46
CA VAL A 26 -23.76 12.47 -30.04
C VAL A 26 -24.96 13.42 -29.97
N LEU A 27 -24.80 14.63 -29.42
CA LEU A 27 -25.84 15.64 -29.38
C LEU A 27 -26.18 16.13 -30.79
N ILE A 28 -25.18 16.31 -31.67
CA ILE A 28 -25.36 16.67 -33.08
C ILE A 28 -26.02 15.52 -33.84
N ALA A 29 -25.63 14.26 -33.62
CA ALA A 29 -26.25 13.10 -34.24
C ALA A 29 -27.69 12.93 -33.76
N VAL A 30 -27.96 13.10 -32.47
CA VAL A 30 -29.31 13.11 -31.89
C VAL A 30 -30.12 14.27 -32.46
N THR A 31 -29.54 15.47 -32.58
CA THR A 31 -30.22 16.65 -33.13
C THR A 31 -30.50 16.46 -34.63
N LEU A 32 -29.55 15.93 -35.40
CA LEU A 32 -29.71 15.60 -36.83
C LEU A 32 -30.75 14.49 -37.02
N LEU A 33 -30.79 13.51 -36.13
CA LEU A 33 -31.76 12.41 -36.15
C LEU A 33 -33.15 12.89 -35.71
N LEU A 34 -33.23 13.85 -34.78
CA LEU A 34 -34.44 14.59 -34.41
C LEU A 34 -34.92 15.54 -35.51
N LEU A 35 -34.02 16.15 -36.28
CA LEU A 35 -34.35 17.00 -37.44
C LEU A 35 -34.76 16.17 -38.65
N PHE A 36 -34.09 15.03 -38.90
CA PHE A 36 -34.48 14.03 -39.89
C PHE A 36 -35.84 13.40 -39.57
N ARG A 37 -36.26 13.46 -38.29
CA ARG A 37 -37.57 13.06 -37.78
C ARG A 37 -38.74 13.92 -38.27
N ARG A 38 -38.53 15.03 -38.98
CA ARG A 38 -39.64 15.64 -39.73
C ARG A 38 -40.19 14.74 -40.84
N ARG A 39 -39.52 13.61 -41.17
CA ARG A 39 -39.92 12.71 -42.27
C ARG A 39 -40.32 11.27 -41.93
N LEU A 40 -40.07 10.74 -40.72
CA LEU A 40 -40.44 9.35 -40.39
C LEU A 40 -41.34 9.26 -39.14
N LYS A 41 -42.57 8.83 -39.38
CA LYS A 41 -43.68 8.69 -38.43
C LYS A 41 -43.48 7.54 -37.42
N GLY A 42 -44.00 7.74 -36.21
CA GLY A 42 -44.71 6.70 -35.46
C GLY A 42 -43.94 5.91 -34.41
N PHE A 43 -43.18 4.89 -34.81
CA PHE A 43 -42.88 3.76 -33.91
C PHE A 43 -41.40 3.52 -33.58
N ILE A 44 -40.48 3.95 -34.43
CA ILE A 44 -39.05 3.60 -34.30
C ILE A 44 -38.37 4.43 -33.20
N PHE A 45 -38.85 5.66 -32.97
CA PHE A 45 -38.27 6.58 -32.00
C PHE A 45 -38.34 6.14 -30.52
N PRO A 46 -39.51 5.73 -29.98
CA PRO A 46 -39.56 5.26 -28.59
C PRO A 46 -38.72 4.00 -28.39
N MET A 47 -38.60 3.15 -29.41
CA MET A 47 -37.80 1.92 -29.35
C MET A 47 -36.29 2.21 -29.28
N ILE A 48 -35.79 3.17 -30.06
CA ILE A 48 -34.38 3.60 -29.99
C ILE A 48 -34.10 4.28 -28.64
N LEU A 49 -34.99 5.14 -28.15
CA LEU A 49 -34.83 5.79 -26.84
C LEU A 49 -34.81 4.76 -25.69
N LEU A 50 -35.68 3.75 -25.75
CA LEU A 50 -35.76 2.67 -24.77
C LEU A 50 -34.53 1.74 -24.79
N LEU A 51 -33.78 1.70 -25.89
CA LEU A 51 -32.56 0.90 -26.02
C LEU A 51 -31.29 1.70 -25.72
N VAL A 52 -31.24 2.97 -26.13
CA VAL A 52 -30.07 3.85 -25.94
C VAL A 52 -29.98 4.39 -24.52
N LEU A 53 -31.09 4.75 -23.87
CA LEU A 53 -31.09 5.26 -22.50
C LEU A 53 -30.48 4.27 -21.48
N PRO A 54 -30.90 2.98 -21.42
CA PRO A 54 -30.27 2.03 -20.50
C PRO A 54 -28.82 1.76 -20.89
N LEU A 55 -28.46 1.79 -22.18
CA LEU A 55 -27.06 1.64 -22.60
C LEU A 55 -26.21 2.82 -22.11
N VAL A 56 -26.70 4.06 -22.21
CA VAL A 56 -26.01 5.25 -21.68
C VAL A 56 -25.93 5.20 -20.15
N LEU A 57 -26.97 4.73 -19.46
CA LEU A 57 -26.94 4.53 -18.02
C LEU A 57 -25.95 3.43 -17.63
N VAL A 58 -25.91 2.29 -18.32
CA VAL A 58 -24.97 1.20 -18.07
C VAL A 58 -23.54 1.63 -18.35
N VAL A 59 -23.29 2.33 -19.46
CA VAL A 59 -21.96 2.85 -19.82
C VAL A 59 -21.55 3.96 -18.85
N GLY A 60 -22.44 4.88 -18.50
CA GLY A 60 -22.19 5.93 -17.51
C GLY A 60 -21.93 5.36 -16.12
N CYS A 61 -22.68 4.34 -15.72
CA CYS A 61 -22.49 3.60 -14.48
C CYS A 61 -21.16 2.83 -14.50
N TYR A 62 -20.82 2.18 -15.61
CA TYR A 62 -19.55 1.50 -15.81
C TYR A 62 -18.35 2.46 -15.73
N ILE A 63 -18.43 3.62 -16.38
CA ILE A 63 -17.40 4.68 -16.31
C ILE A 63 -17.30 5.24 -14.89
N TYR A 64 -18.43 5.47 -14.22
CA TYR A 64 -18.46 5.97 -12.84
C TYR A 64 -17.82 4.97 -11.86
N TYR A 65 -18.07 3.68 -12.03
CA TYR A 65 -17.47 2.63 -11.20
C TYR A 65 -16.02 2.28 -11.60
N SER A 66 -15.61 2.48 -12.86
CA SER A 66 -14.25 2.12 -13.31
C SER A 66 -13.20 3.20 -13.01
N ASN A 67 -13.59 4.47 -12.85
CA ASN A 67 -12.68 5.58 -12.54
C ASN A 67 -12.37 5.69 -11.02
N SER A 68 -11.87 4.61 -10.42
CA SER A 68 -11.16 4.74 -9.14
C SER A 68 -9.67 4.88 -9.43
N ASP A 69 -9.15 6.11 -9.38
CA ASP A 69 -7.71 6.36 -9.53
C ASP A 69 -6.95 5.50 -8.51
N VAL A 70 -6.08 4.60 -9.00
CA VAL A 70 -5.18 3.80 -8.18
C VAL A 70 -3.78 4.36 -8.32
N TYR A 71 -3.21 4.83 -7.21
CA TYR A 71 -1.85 5.35 -7.17
C TYR A 71 -0.95 4.34 -6.45
N THR A 72 -0.06 3.70 -7.21
CA THR A 72 0.84 2.68 -6.68
C THR A 72 2.26 3.22 -6.60
N HIS A 73 2.91 3.00 -5.46
CA HIS A 73 4.33 3.24 -5.28
C HIS A 73 4.97 2.07 -4.54
N ARG A 74 6.30 1.94 -4.66
CA ARG A 74 7.04 0.85 -4.04
C ARG A 74 8.30 1.37 -3.40
N TYR A 75 8.68 0.78 -2.28
CA TYR A 75 9.91 1.10 -1.59
C TYR A 75 10.51 -0.17 -1.00
N ARG A 76 11.84 -0.22 -0.97
CA ARG A 76 12.62 -1.28 -0.31
C ARG A 76 12.99 -0.80 1.08
N ILE A 77 12.63 -1.56 2.11
CA ILE A 77 13.20 -1.39 3.45
C ILE A 77 14.43 -2.28 3.54
N THR A 78 15.55 -1.73 4.03
CA THR A 78 16.79 -2.47 4.28
C THR A 78 17.23 -2.27 5.72
N LEU A 79 17.66 -3.35 6.37
CA LEU A 79 18.21 -3.37 7.72
C LEU A 79 19.66 -3.82 7.70
N GLU A 80 20.48 -3.17 8.51
CA GLU A 80 21.84 -3.61 8.82
C GLU A 80 22.00 -3.87 10.32
N VAL A 81 22.64 -4.99 10.64
CA VAL A 81 22.92 -5.41 12.01
C VAL A 81 24.40 -5.75 12.12
N ASP A 82 25.09 -5.14 13.08
CA ASP A 82 26.44 -5.55 13.46
C ASP A 82 26.34 -6.90 14.20
N THR A 83 27.12 -7.89 13.77
CA THR A 83 27.27 -9.17 14.46
C THR A 83 28.75 -9.44 14.74
N PRO A 84 29.08 -10.37 15.66
CA PRO A 84 30.48 -10.75 15.91
C PRO A 84 31.23 -11.22 14.65
N ASP A 85 30.50 -11.75 13.66
CA ASP A 85 31.07 -12.29 12.41
C ASP A 85 31.04 -11.25 11.26
N GLY A 86 30.68 -10.00 11.56
CA GLY A 86 30.56 -8.91 10.58
C GLY A 86 29.13 -8.38 10.42
N VAL A 87 28.94 -7.44 9.49
CA VAL A 87 27.63 -6.83 9.23
C VAL A 87 26.74 -7.82 8.48
N ARG A 88 25.50 -7.99 8.94
CA ARG A 88 24.44 -8.75 8.27
C ARG A 88 23.37 -7.79 7.77
N THR A 89 22.85 -8.07 6.58
CA THR A 89 21.89 -7.19 5.90
C THR A 89 20.70 -8.02 5.42
N GLY A 90 19.50 -7.48 5.53
CA GLY A 90 18.29 -8.02 4.92
C GLY A 90 17.42 -6.90 4.36
N SER A 91 16.61 -7.20 3.36
CA SER A 91 15.74 -6.22 2.72
C SER A 91 14.44 -6.84 2.23
N SER A 92 13.38 -6.04 2.18
CA SER A 92 12.09 -6.41 1.59
C SER A 92 11.50 -5.23 0.83
N VAL A 93 10.89 -5.51 -0.32
CA VAL A 93 10.18 -4.54 -1.15
C VAL A 93 8.70 -4.57 -0.81
N ILE A 94 8.16 -3.40 -0.48
CA ILE A 94 6.77 -3.19 -0.12
C ILE A 94 6.11 -2.34 -1.21
N GLN A 95 4.98 -2.81 -1.70
CA GLN A 95 4.11 -2.08 -2.62
C GLN A 95 2.92 -1.50 -1.85
N VAL A 96 2.63 -0.23 -2.07
CA VAL A 96 1.44 0.43 -1.54
C VAL A 96 0.60 0.95 -2.69
N SER A 97 -0.66 0.55 -2.74
CA SER A 97 -1.65 1.06 -3.70
C SER A 97 -2.74 1.84 -2.98
N LEU A 98 -2.94 3.10 -3.36
CA LEU A 98 -3.91 4.00 -2.76
C LEU A 98 -5.04 4.24 -3.76
N ARG A 99 -6.27 3.89 -3.37
CA ARG A 99 -7.48 4.09 -4.18
C ARG A 99 -8.34 5.18 -3.58
N LYS A 100 -8.77 6.16 -4.39
CA LYS A 100 -9.82 7.09 -3.96
C LYS A 100 -11.14 6.34 -3.84
N LYS A 101 -11.80 6.43 -2.67
CA LYS A 101 -13.19 6.01 -2.55
C LYS A 101 -14.08 7.20 -2.94
N ALA A 102 -14.98 7.00 -3.91
CA ALA A 102 -16.00 8.00 -4.21
C ALA A 102 -16.90 8.17 -2.97
N SER A 103 -16.75 9.28 -2.25
CA SER A 103 -17.67 9.63 -1.18
C SER A 103 -18.98 10.10 -1.81
N GLY A 104 -20.02 9.29 -1.69
CA GLY A 104 -21.37 9.72 -2.01
C GLY A 104 -21.77 10.86 -1.07
N GLY A 105 -22.01 12.04 -1.61
CA GLY A 105 -22.58 13.16 -0.86
C GLY A 105 -21.55 14.16 -0.33
N GLN A 106 -21.92 15.41 -0.56
CA GLN A 106 -21.31 16.69 -0.20
C GLN A 106 -20.97 16.80 1.30
N LEU A 107 -19.77 16.35 1.70
CA LEU A 107 -18.95 16.86 2.82
C LEU A 107 -17.59 16.14 2.81
N SER A 108 -16.54 16.94 2.74
CA SER A 108 -15.19 16.61 2.28
C SER A 108 -14.36 15.77 3.24
N LEU A 109 -14.36 14.45 3.05
CA LEU A 109 -13.23 13.59 3.43
C LEU A 109 -12.91 12.66 2.25
N GLU A 110 -11.83 12.95 1.52
CA GLU A 110 -11.24 12.00 0.57
C GLU A 110 -10.74 10.79 1.39
N PHE A 111 -11.52 9.71 1.46
CA PHE A 111 -11.07 8.48 2.09
C PHE A 111 -10.24 7.67 1.09
N LEU A 112 -8.95 7.50 1.39
CA LEU A 112 -8.07 6.59 0.66
C LEU A 112 -8.21 5.18 1.21
N ARG A 113 -8.52 4.22 0.35
CA ARG A 113 -8.32 2.81 0.67
C ARG A 113 -6.89 2.46 0.31
N ALA A 114 -6.13 2.01 1.30
CA ALA A 114 -4.78 1.51 1.11
C ALA A 114 -4.79 -0.02 0.98
N ASP A 115 -4.04 -0.50 0.00
CA ASP A 115 -3.70 -1.89 -0.25
C ASP A 115 -2.18 -2.00 -0.15
N VAL A 116 -1.68 -2.96 0.63
CA VAL A 116 -0.25 -3.10 0.86
C VAL A 116 0.14 -4.53 0.55
N ARG A 117 1.23 -4.71 -0.21
CA ARG A 117 1.79 -6.01 -0.55
C ARG A 117 3.27 -6.08 -0.23
N GLY A 118 3.71 -7.23 0.25
CA GLY A 118 5.11 -7.50 0.59
C GLY A 118 5.23 -8.30 1.89
N GLU A 119 6.46 -8.48 2.32
CA GLU A 119 6.81 -9.26 3.51
C GLU A 119 7.61 -8.44 4.52
N ALA A 120 7.55 -8.82 5.79
CA ALA A 120 8.46 -8.34 6.82
C ALA A 120 9.92 -8.60 6.39
N VAL A 121 10.81 -7.66 6.71
CA VAL A 121 12.23 -7.82 6.36
C VAL A 121 12.81 -8.90 7.25
N TYR A 122 13.42 -9.95 6.69
CA TYR A 122 14.15 -10.98 7.43
C TYR A 122 15.65 -10.78 7.29
N VAL A 123 16.37 -10.75 8.42
CA VAL A 123 17.83 -10.72 8.49
C VAL A 123 18.33 -11.99 9.16
N ASP A 124 19.08 -12.81 8.42
CA ASP A 124 19.80 -13.96 8.97
C ASP A 124 21.06 -13.46 9.68
N LEU A 125 21.10 -13.62 11.01
CA LEU A 125 22.22 -13.17 11.84
C LEU A 125 23.29 -14.25 12.02
N GLY A 126 23.10 -15.43 11.43
CA GLY A 126 23.92 -16.61 11.63
C GLY A 126 23.67 -17.29 12.99
N LYS A 127 24.22 -18.50 13.14
CA LYS A 127 24.14 -19.30 14.38
C LYS A 127 22.69 -19.50 14.88
N GLY A 128 21.74 -19.61 13.94
CA GLY A 128 20.31 -19.78 14.22
C GLY A 128 19.58 -18.52 14.71
N LYS A 129 20.26 -17.37 14.80
CA LYS A 129 19.67 -16.09 15.21
C LYS A 129 19.12 -15.35 13.99
N ASN A 130 18.07 -14.58 14.22
CA ASN A 130 17.37 -13.82 13.19
C ASN A 130 16.92 -12.48 13.77
N LEU A 131 16.66 -11.54 12.88
CA LEU A 131 15.97 -10.30 13.21
C LEU A 131 14.98 -10.02 12.09
N LEU A 132 13.74 -9.73 12.45
CA LEU A 132 12.72 -9.31 11.52
C LEU A 132 12.29 -7.87 11.79
N ALA A 133 11.96 -7.13 10.75
CA ALA A 133 11.22 -5.88 10.84
C ALA A 133 9.82 -6.10 10.29
N LEU A 134 8.82 -6.04 11.18
CA LEU A 134 7.42 -6.31 10.85
C LEU A 134 6.86 -5.30 9.84
N LEU A 135 5.74 -5.64 9.21
CA LEU A 135 4.90 -4.73 8.43
C LEU A 135 3.97 -3.89 9.34
N ALA A 136 4.43 -3.60 10.56
CA ALA A 136 3.69 -2.88 11.58
C ALA A 136 4.62 -2.10 12.51
N PHE A 137 4.04 -1.18 13.28
CA PHE A 137 4.75 -0.23 14.13
C PHE A 137 4.22 -0.26 15.56
N GLY A 138 4.96 0.39 16.46
CA GLY A 138 4.60 0.52 17.87
C GLY A 138 5.22 -0.56 18.77
N PRO A 139 4.96 -0.52 20.08
CA PRO A 139 5.61 -1.39 21.05
C PRO A 139 5.39 -2.89 20.82
N SER A 140 4.23 -3.28 20.30
CA SER A 140 3.85 -4.67 20.00
C SER A 140 3.66 -4.95 18.49
N GLY A 141 3.89 -3.96 17.63
CA GLY A 141 3.56 -4.08 16.20
C GLY A 141 2.05 -4.03 15.92
N SER A 142 1.28 -3.29 16.73
CA SER A 142 -0.18 -3.14 16.58
C SER A 142 -0.61 -2.06 15.57
N CYS A 143 0.31 -1.21 15.11
CA CYS A 143 -0.01 -0.08 14.22
C CYS A 143 0.28 -0.38 12.75
N ALA A 144 -0.36 -1.39 12.16
CA ALA A 144 -0.12 -1.77 10.76
C ALA A 144 -0.79 -0.81 9.73
N ASN A 145 -1.63 0.11 10.20
CA ASN A 145 -2.25 1.19 9.42
C ASN A 145 -1.29 2.35 9.09
N ARG A 146 -0.11 2.42 9.72
CA ARG A 146 0.93 3.43 9.42
C ARG A 146 1.75 3.11 8.17
N LEU A 147 1.79 1.83 7.76
CA LEU A 147 2.61 1.39 6.63
C LEU A 147 2.29 2.09 5.30
N PRO A 148 1.01 2.33 4.92
CA PRO A 148 0.68 3.04 3.68
C PRO A 148 1.20 4.48 3.58
N VAL A 149 1.51 5.11 4.72
CA VAL A 149 1.98 6.50 4.80
C VAL A 149 3.47 6.59 5.15
N LEU A 150 4.16 5.46 5.35
CA LEU A 150 5.55 5.42 5.80
C LEU A 150 6.47 6.21 4.86
N ALA A 151 6.46 5.89 3.57
CA ALA A 151 7.32 6.53 2.59
C ALA A 151 7.06 8.05 2.51
N ALA A 152 5.79 8.44 2.59
CA ALA A 152 5.39 9.84 2.60
C ALA A 152 5.95 10.57 3.83
N ALA A 153 5.83 9.99 5.01
CA ALA A 153 6.27 10.59 6.26
C ALA A 153 7.81 10.66 6.34
N ALA A 154 8.50 9.56 6.07
CA ALA A 154 9.96 9.49 6.18
C ALA A 154 10.68 10.33 5.10
N LEU A 155 10.10 10.50 3.91
CA LEU A 155 10.65 11.41 2.88
C LEU A 155 10.25 12.88 3.10
N GLY A 156 9.47 13.20 4.14
CA GLY A 156 8.98 14.56 4.39
C GLY A 156 7.98 15.07 3.33
N ARG A 157 7.19 14.17 2.75
CA ARG A 157 6.22 14.42 1.67
C ARG A 157 4.76 14.19 2.11
N TYR A 158 4.52 14.04 3.41
CA TYR A 158 3.20 13.79 3.97
C TYR A 158 2.37 15.07 4.02
N GLN A 159 1.70 15.36 2.90
CA GLN A 159 0.82 16.52 2.71
C GLN A 159 -0.48 16.09 2.04
N THR A 160 -1.50 16.96 2.08
CA THR A 160 -2.77 16.70 1.39
C THR A 160 -2.54 16.35 -0.08
N GLY A 161 -3.09 15.22 -0.53
CA GLY A 161 -2.93 14.79 -1.92
C GLY A 161 -1.59 14.14 -2.27
N PHE A 162 -0.72 13.83 -1.28
CA PHE A 162 0.62 13.23 -1.53
C PHE A 162 0.57 12.01 -2.46
N TYR A 163 -0.49 11.22 -2.36
CA TYR A 163 -0.70 9.98 -3.10
C TYR A 163 -0.64 10.17 -4.62
N ARG A 164 -0.97 11.36 -5.14
CA ARG A 164 -0.93 11.66 -6.59
C ARG A 164 0.50 11.70 -7.12
N ALA A 165 1.44 12.15 -6.30
CA ALA A 165 2.85 12.24 -6.63
C ALA A 165 3.65 10.99 -6.24
N ALA A 166 3.10 10.15 -5.35
CA ALA A 166 3.77 8.96 -4.82
C ALA A 166 4.34 8.00 -5.89
N PRO A 167 3.66 7.74 -7.02
CA PRO A 167 4.21 6.88 -8.08
C PRO A 167 5.50 7.39 -8.72
N PHE A 168 5.80 8.69 -8.60
CA PHE A 168 6.95 9.35 -9.23
C PHE A 168 8.06 9.70 -8.23
N TRP A 169 7.90 9.28 -6.97
CA TRP A 169 8.86 9.57 -5.93
C TRP A 169 10.17 8.81 -6.13
N THR A 170 11.28 9.53 -5.94
CA THR A 170 12.63 8.96 -5.87
C THR A 170 13.29 9.35 -4.54
N GLY A 171 14.39 8.68 -4.23
CA GLY A 171 15.22 8.95 -3.06
C GLY A 171 15.08 7.90 -1.96
N GLN A 172 15.80 8.15 -0.87
CA GLN A 172 15.87 7.29 0.30
C GLN A 172 15.73 8.12 1.59
N ALA A 173 15.25 7.49 2.65
CA ALA A 173 15.15 8.09 3.97
C ALA A 173 15.56 7.07 5.05
N GLU A 174 16.31 7.54 6.04
CA GLU A 174 16.66 6.73 7.21
C GLU A 174 15.42 6.50 8.09
N LEU A 175 15.28 5.28 8.62
CA LEU A 175 14.17 4.87 9.46
C LEU A 175 14.64 4.78 10.91
N TYR A 176 14.08 5.63 11.77
CA TYR A 176 14.37 5.68 13.19
C TYR A 176 13.13 6.14 13.97
N GLY A 177 13.15 5.95 15.30
CA GLY A 177 12.05 6.36 16.17
C GLY A 177 10.71 5.73 15.72
N GLU A 178 9.70 6.56 15.52
CA GLU A 178 8.36 6.12 15.10
C GLU A 178 8.28 5.59 13.66
N PHE A 179 9.29 5.86 12.83
CA PHE A 179 9.34 5.36 11.44
C PHE A 179 10.03 4.01 11.32
N LEU A 180 10.66 3.52 12.39
CA LEU A 180 11.26 2.20 12.40
C LEU A 180 10.16 1.15 12.62
N PRO A 181 9.98 0.18 11.71
CA PRO A 181 9.04 -0.91 11.95
C PRO A 181 9.45 -1.72 13.17
N THR A 182 8.46 -2.31 13.85
CA THR A 182 8.71 -3.08 15.08
C THR A 182 9.65 -4.24 14.78
N LEU A 183 10.75 -4.32 15.53
CA LEU A 183 11.74 -5.37 15.36
C LEU A 183 11.40 -6.55 16.26
N VAL A 184 11.50 -7.76 15.71
CA VAL A 184 11.27 -9.01 16.46
C VAL A 184 12.37 -10.02 16.17
N THR A 185 12.53 -10.98 17.07
CA THR A 185 13.37 -12.16 16.88
C THR A 185 12.57 -13.39 17.26
N PHE A 186 12.87 -14.51 16.61
CA PHE A 186 12.39 -15.83 17.01
C PHE A 186 13.52 -16.56 17.72
N THR A 187 13.23 -17.12 18.90
CA THR A 187 14.17 -18.03 19.56
C THR A 187 14.24 -19.36 18.82
N ASN A 188 13.11 -19.79 18.24
CA ASN A 188 13.00 -20.91 17.34
C ASN A 188 12.13 -20.51 16.13
N PRO A 189 12.71 -20.30 14.93
CA PRO A 189 11.95 -19.92 13.74
C PRO A 189 10.81 -20.88 13.36
N GLY A 190 10.88 -22.15 13.78
CA GLY A 190 9.82 -23.14 13.57
C GLY A 190 8.70 -23.13 14.61
N ASP A 191 8.77 -22.24 15.60
CA ASP A 191 7.77 -22.11 16.67
C ASP A 191 7.27 -20.65 16.72
N PRO A 192 6.01 -20.38 16.32
CA PRO A 192 5.45 -19.03 16.30
C PRO A 192 5.40 -18.38 17.70
N ASP A 193 5.25 -19.16 18.78
CA ASP A 193 5.18 -18.65 20.15
C ASP A 193 6.54 -18.16 20.69
N SER A 194 7.61 -18.50 19.97
CA SER A 194 8.97 -18.09 20.33
C SER A 194 9.33 -16.66 19.95
N VAL A 195 8.38 -15.92 19.33
CA VAL A 195 8.54 -14.53 18.92
C VAL A 195 8.75 -13.60 20.11
N ARG A 196 9.67 -12.65 19.97
CA ARG A 196 9.95 -11.61 20.97
C ARG A 196 10.23 -10.29 20.30
N VAL A 197 9.60 -9.22 20.79
CA VAL A 197 9.95 -7.84 20.41
C VAL A 197 11.35 -7.49 20.93
N VAL A 198 12.14 -6.82 20.09
CA VAL A 198 13.47 -6.34 20.44
C VAL A 198 13.58 -4.85 20.11
N LEU A 199 14.11 -4.05 21.03
CA LEU A 199 14.37 -2.64 20.76
C LEU A 199 15.75 -2.48 20.12
N PRO A 200 15.97 -1.50 19.23
CA PRO A 200 17.28 -1.29 18.57
C PRO A 200 18.47 -1.21 19.56
N GLY A 201 18.26 -0.62 20.74
CA GLY A 201 19.28 -0.49 21.78
C GLY A 201 19.49 -1.74 22.66
N THR A 202 18.64 -2.78 22.55
CA THR A 202 18.67 -3.95 23.43
C THR A 202 19.04 -5.25 22.73
N LEU A 203 19.45 -5.21 21.45
CA LEU A 203 19.87 -6.41 20.70
C LEU A 203 20.94 -7.21 21.43
N ALA A 204 21.94 -6.56 22.02
CA ALA A 204 23.00 -7.26 22.74
C ALA A 204 22.48 -8.06 23.96
N ALA A 205 21.43 -7.57 24.63
CA ALA A 205 20.84 -8.23 25.78
C ALA A 205 20.01 -9.46 25.38
N VAL A 206 19.38 -9.44 24.20
CA VAL A 206 18.51 -10.52 23.72
C VAL A 206 19.29 -11.56 22.90
N LEU A 207 20.17 -11.09 22.02
CA LEU A 207 20.90 -11.91 21.05
C LEU A 207 22.31 -12.25 21.52
N GLY A 208 22.83 -11.57 22.54
CA GLY A 208 24.17 -11.78 23.10
C GLY A 208 25.17 -10.68 22.74
N PRO A 209 26.37 -10.69 23.33
CA PRO A 209 27.39 -9.67 23.09
C PRO A 209 27.82 -9.61 21.62
N GLY A 210 28.05 -8.39 21.12
CA GLY A 210 28.48 -8.13 19.75
C GLY A 210 27.35 -7.99 18.72
N TYR A 211 26.08 -8.17 19.12
CA TYR A 211 24.92 -7.86 18.28
C TYR A 211 24.46 -6.42 18.52
N ARG A 212 24.41 -5.58 17.47
CA ARG A 212 23.92 -4.20 17.56
C ARG A 212 23.14 -3.82 16.32
N PHE A 213 22.00 -3.16 16.50
CA PHE A 213 21.28 -2.57 15.37
C PHE A 213 22.10 -1.41 14.81
N ARG A 214 22.45 -1.48 13.52
CA ARG A 214 23.28 -0.46 12.89
C ARG A 214 22.41 0.66 12.33
N ARG A 215 21.50 0.33 11.42
CA ARG A 215 20.59 1.29 10.77
C ARG A 215 19.49 0.56 10.01
N ALA A 216 18.43 1.29 9.68
CA ALA A 216 17.46 0.92 8.68
C ALA A 216 17.16 2.12 7.79
N TRP A 217 16.81 1.87 6.53
CA TRP A 217 16.38 2.91 5.62
C TRP A 217 15.35 2.36 4.64
N LEU A 218 14.56 3.27 4.08
CA LEU A 218 13.70 2.99 2.95
C LEU A 218 14.30 3.63 1.69
N GLU A 219 14.14 2.99 0.55
CA GLU A 219 14.54 3.50 -0.76
C GLU A 219 13.40 3.28 -1.76
N MET A 220 12.99 4.33 -2.48
CA MET A 220 12.00 4.20 -3.55
C MET A 220 12.53 3.30 -4.66
N THR A 221 11.74 2.31 -5.10
CA THR A 221 12.16 1.32 -6.11
C THR A 221 11.04 1.02 -7.12
N HIS A 222 11.41 0.39 -8.22
CA HIS A 222 10.48 -0.16 -9.22
C HIS A 222 10.38 -1.68 -9.15
N ASP A 223 11.18 -2.35 -8.32
CA ASP A 223 11.15 -3.79 -8.15
C ASP A 223 9.77 -4.29 -7.72
N GLY A 224 9.46 -5.56 -7.99
CA GLY A 224 8.25 -6.19 -7.48
C GLY A 224 8.27 -6.30 -5.94
N PRO A 225 7.09 -6.35 -5.29
CA PRO A 225 7.03 -6.64 -3.86
C PRO A 225 7.69 -7.99 -3.56
N THR A 226 8.36 -8.09 -2.42
CA THR A 226 8.98 -9.33 -1.97
C THR A 226 7.90 -10.34 -1.57
N SER A 227 8.09 -11.60 -1.93
CA SER A 227 7.18 -12.72 -1.63
C SER A 227 7.94 -14.05 -1.56
N GLY A 228 7.48 -14.97 -0.72
CA GLY A 228 7.99 -16.33 -0.55
C GLY A 228 9.34 -16.43 0.17
N ILE A 229 9.84 -15.38 0.83
CA ILE A 229 11.04 -15.48 1.68
C ILE A 229 10.65 -15.98 3.06
N LEU A 230 9.59 -15.42 3.64
CA LEU A 230 9.16 -15.80 4.98
C LEU A 230 8.63 -17.23 5.04
N GLU A 231 7.86 -17.68 4.06
CA GLU A 231 7.41 -19.09 3.95
C GLU A 231 8.58 -20.09 4.01
N LYS A 232 9.76 -19.72 3.49
CA LYS A 232 10.97 -20.57 3.51
C LYS A 232 11.72 -20.52 4.83
N LYS A 233 11.56 -19.46 5.61
CA LYS A 233 12.33 -19.19 6.84
C LYS A 233 11.53 -19.44 8.11
N LEU A 234 10.21 -19.33 8.02
CA LEU A 234 9.22 -19.50 9.07
C LEU A 234 8.18 -20.49 8.51
N PRO A 235 8.28 -21.80 8.83
CA PRO A 235 7.49 -22.85 8.17
C PRO A 235 5.98 -22.78 8.49
N TRP A 236 5.60 -22.01 9.51
CA TRP A 236 4.23 -21.78 9.96
C TRP A 236 3.54 -20.61 9.24
N ILE A 237 4.27 -19.80 8.45
CA ILE A 237 3.67 -18.73 7.64
C ILE A 237 2.78 -19.37 6.58
N GLY A 238 1.54 -18.88 6.47
CA GLY A 238 0.49 -19.45 5.64
C GLY A 238 -0.49 -20.37 6.39
N ASP A 239 -0.19 -20.73 7.65
CA ASP A 239 -1.15 -21.38 8.55
C ASP A 239 -1.81 -20.33 9.47
N PRO A 240 -3.12 -20.04 9.32
CA PRO A 240 -3.79 -19.01 10.10
C PRO A 240 -3.78 -19.25 11.61
N GLU A 241 -3.81 -20.50 12.06
CA GLU A 241 -3.82 -20.82 13.50
C GLU A 241 -2.44 -20.56 14.10
N GLU A 242 -1.39 -20.97 13.41
CA GLU A 242 -0.01 -20.76 13.87
C GLU A 242 0.41 -19.28 13.79
N GLU A 243 -0.05 -18.54 12.79
CA GLU A 243 0.14 -17.09 12.71
C GLU A 243 -0.58 -16.34 13.85
N GLU A 244 -1.79 -16.79 14.24
CA GLU A 244 -2.52 -16.21 15.38
C GLU A 244 -1.75 -16.39 16.69
N ILE A 245 -1.06 -17.52 16.87
CA ILE A 245 -0.20 -17.76 18.04
C ILE A 245 0.91 -16.70 18.12
N ALA A 246 1.63 -16.46 17.02
CA ALA A 246 2.69 -15.45 16.99
C ALA A 246 2.14 -14.04 17.30
N GLU A 247 1.00 -13.67 16.72
CA GLU A 247 0.38 -12.36 16.97
C GLU A 247 -0.11 -12.21 18.41
N HIS A 248 -0.77 -13.23 18.95
CA HIS A 248 -1.20 -13.25 20.34
C HIS A 248 0.00 -13.10 21.28
N ARG A 249 1.14 -13.72 20.96
CA ARG A 249 2.36 -13.58 21.75
C ARG A 249 2.91 -12.16 21.75
N LEU A 250 2.85 -11.46 20.62
CA LEU A 250 3.23 -10.04 20.50
C LEU A 250 2.30 -9.13 21.32
N ASP A 251 1.00 -9.43 21.33
CA ASP A 251 0.00 -8.66 22.06
C ASP A 251 0.01 -8.95 23.57
N ALA A 252 0.36 -10.17 23.98
CA ALA A 252 0.44 -10.56 25.39
C ALA A 252 1.48 -9.75 26.19
N GLY A 253 2.42 -9.09 25.52
CA GLY A 253 3.37 -8.14 26.13
C GLY A 253 2.80 -6.73 26.37
N HIS A 254 1.61 -6.41 25.86
CA HIS A 254 1.03 -5.07 25.89
C HIS A 254 -0.51 -5.11 25.93
N GLN A 255 -1.10 -5.11 27.12
CA GLN A 255 -2.56 -5.03 27.30
C GLN A 255 -3.06 -3.59 27.11
N ASN A 256 -3.16 -3.13 25.86
CA ASN A 256 -3.96 -1.94 25.56
C ASN A 256 -5.30 -2.37 24.93
N PRO A 257 -6.43 -2.27 25.66
CA PRO A 257 -7.75 -2.67 25.16
C PRO A 257 -8.27 -1.78 24.02
N PHE A 258 -7.56 -0.71 23.66
CA PHE A 258 -7.90 0.20 22.56
C PHE A 258 -7.12 -0.04 21.27
N ASP A 259 -6.17 -0.99 21.23
CA ASP A 259 -5.52 -1.36 19.98
C ASP A 259 -6.50 -2.14 19.09
N GLN A 260 -6.68 -1.69 17.85
CA GLN A 260 -7.43 -2.44 16.86
C GLN A 260 -6.74 -3.79 16.66
N ARG A 261 -7.48 -4.90 16.85
CA ARG A 261 -7.04 -6.22 16.42
C ARG A 261 -6.70 -6.14 14.93
N ILE A 262 -5.41 -6.20 14.62
CA ILE A 262 -4.96 -6.39 13.25
C ILE A 262 -5.43 -7.79 12.83
N PRO A 263 -5.90 -7.99 11.59
CA PRO A 263 -6.14 -9.34 11.08
C PRO A 263 -4.86 -10.17 11.15
N VAL A 264 -4.99 -11.45 11.47
CA VAL A 264 -3.87 -12.39 11.56
C VAL A 264 -3.08 -12.43 10.24
N GLY A 265 -1.75 -12.49 10.35
CA GLY A 265 -0.79 -12.59 9.24
C GLY A 265 -0.29 -11.25 8.72
N VAL A 266 -1.06 -10.18 8.93
CA VAL A 266 -0.86 -8.85 8.33
C VAL A 266 0.41 -8.14 8.84
N ARG A 267 0.99 -8.62 9.95
CA ARG A 267 2.26 -8.14 10.52
C ARG A 267 3.48 -8.75 9.82
N PHE A 268 3.36 -9.94 9.24
CA PHE A 268 4.47 -10.69 8.62
C PHE A 268 4.38 -10.69 7.11
N VAL A 269 3.22 -11.00 6.54
CA VAL A 269 2.98 -11.09 5.09
C VAL A 269 1.71 -10.34 4.76
N ARG A 270 1.71 -9.63 3.62
CA ARG A 270 0.48 -9.12 3.04
C ARG A 270 0.41 -9.52 1.58
N ASP A 271 -0.39 -10.54 1.36
CA ASP A 271 -0.85 -10.92 0.04
C ASP A 271 -2.34 -10.62 -0.04
N HIS A 272 -2.75 -10.02 -1.15
CA HIS A 272 -4.12 -9.67 -1.57
C HIS A 272 -4.55 -8.21 -1.43
#